data_AF-A0A840WF23-F1
#
_entry.id   AF-A0A840WF23-F1
#
_cell.length_a   1.000
_cell.length_b   1.000
_cell.length_c   1.000
_cell.angle_alpha   90.00
_cell.angle_beta   90.00
_cell.angle_gamma   90.00
#
_symmetry.space_group_name_H-M   'P 1'
#
loop_
_entity.id
_entity.type
_entity.pdbx_description
1 polymer ?
#
loop_
_entity_poly.entity_id
_entity_poly.type
_entity_poly.pdbx_seq_one_letter_code
_entity_poly.pdbx_strand_id
1 'polypeptide(L)'
;MEELRGHHGTWRFDLETLRIRFGSGRKVPGLLRALGQCSVPLAAVREVDFHPGNRKHGWRLRLRLLEGADPYLPLKTTGHAEDFTPLLLTGPRDRELVAEYCAERLTESVQYARELLETPLDPVQAAKGLVARFPFHARTGEGSAFFNGERLRLQWDGWIASIPKGEEEAREFPFEEIESLQWFPSVGLEEGYLRVVPRGVTVPEKPELENDFCTLASHGLKGSEESLLMAATVNTHIALAGRGASQETAGAPAELTAPRPADDSAAIFAKIRELGSLHSEGLLTDSEFSTKKAELLDRL
;
A
#
# COMPACT_ATOMS: atom_id res chain seq x y z
N MET A 1 11.32 24.56 6.32
CA MET A 1 11.28 23.18 6.83
C MET A 1 10.70 23.25 8.22
N GLU A 2 9.59 22.57 8.44
CA GLU A 2 8.83 22.59 9.70
C GLU A 2 9.15 21.35 10.55
N GLU A 3 8.99 21.45 11.87
CA GLU A 3 9.16 20.32 12.82
C GLU A 3 8.04 20.32 13.87
N LEU A 4 7.36 19.19 14.04
CA LEU A 4 6.36 18.96 15.09
C LEU A 4 6.74 17.74 15.94
N ARG A 5 6.83 17.93 17.26
CA ARG A 5 7.13 16.86 18.23
C ARG A 5 5.85 16.40 18.94
N GLY A 6 5.64 15.08 18.98
CA GLY A 6 4.54 14.44 19.69
C GLY A 6 5.00 13.35 20.68
N HIS A 7 4.06 12.56 21.21
CA HIS A 7 4.29 11.56 22.25
C HIS A 7 5.23 10.41 21.84
N HIS A 8 5.21 10.01 20.58
CA HIS A 8 5.93 8.82 20.10
C HIS A 8 6.80 9.08 18.88
N GLY A 9 6.88 10.32 18.41
CA GLY A 9 7.70 10.66 17.25
C GLY A 9 7.81 12.14 16.99
N THR A 10 8.57 12.45 15.95
CA THR A 10 8.77 13.81 15.42
C THR A 10 8.51 13.78 13.93
N TRP A 11 7.66 14.70 13.48
CA TRP A 11 7.36 14.93 12.08
C TRP A 11 8.19 16.11 11.59
N ARG A 12 8.88 15.94 10.46
CA ARG A 12 9.61 17.00 9.78
C ARG A 12 9.22 17.01 8.32
N PHE A 13 8.80 18.16 7.81
CA PHE A 13 8.40 18.25 6.42
C PHE A 13 9.00 19.48 5.72
N ASP A 14 9.30 19.27 4.45
CA ASP A 14 9.58 20.30 3.47
C ASP A 14 8.39 20.39 2.50
N LEU A 15 8.60 20.87 1.27
CA LEU A 15 7.53 21.02 0.29
C LEU A 15 7.20 19.71 -0.45
N GLU A 16 7.99 18.65 -0.26
CA GLU A 16 7.86 17.42 -1.05
C GLU A 16 7.65 16.19 -0.17
N THR A 17 8.28 16.13 1.00
CA THR A 17 8.35 14.93 1.82
C THR A 17 8.11 15.23 3.30
N LEU A 18 7.23 14.45 3.92
CA LEU A 18 7.17 14.30 5.37
C LEU A 18 8.08 13.14 5.80
N ARG A 19 9.01 13.42 6.71
CA ARG A 19 9.85 12.43 7.39
C ARG A 19 9.37 12.28 8.83
N ILE A 20 9.15 11.04 9.25
CA ILE A 20 8.67 10.70 10.59
C ILE A 20 9.76 9.88 11.28
N ARG A 21 10.19 10.31 12.46
CA ARG A 21 11.11 9.54 13.32
C ARG A 21 10.40 9.15 14.60
N PHE A 22 10.35 7.86 14.90
CA PHE A 22 9.72 7.33 16.10
C PHE A 22 10.72 7.18 17.25
N GLY A 23 10.21 7.19 18.48
CA GLY A 23 11.01 6.86 19.65
C GLY A 23 11.31 5.36 19.75
N SER A 24 12.28 5.00 20.58
CA SER A 24 12.65 3.58 20.85
C SER A 24 12.28 3.10 22.26
N GLY A 25 11.67 3.96 23.08
CA GLY A 25 11.33 3.66 24.47
C GLY A 25 10.21 2.61 24.62
N ARG A 26 10.14 1.96 25.79
CA ARG A 26 9.13 0.93 26.09
C ARG A 26 7.67 1.39 25.99
N LYS A 27 7.41 2.69 26.16
CA LYS A 27 6.08 3.30 26.02
C LYS A 27 5.68 3.59 24.57
N VAL A 28 6.60 3.46 23.62
CA VAL A 28 6.30 3.62 22.19
C VAL A 28 5.59 2.35 21.71
N PRO A 29 4.48 2.47 20.96
CA PRO A 29 3.81 1.34 20.34
C PRO A 29 4.79 0.44 19.57
N GLY A 30 4.59 -0.87 19.63
CA GLY A 30 5.45 -1.87 18.98
C GLY A 30 5.64 -1.62 17.49
N LEU A 31 4.58 -1.26 16.76
CA LEU A 31 4.61 -0.93 15.33
C LEU A 31 5.59 0.21 15.05
N LEU A 32 5.44 1.32 15.79
CA LEU A 32 6.24 2.53 15.60
C LEU A 32 7.70 2.28 15.99
N ARG A 33 7.92 1.53 17.07
CA ARG A 33 9.26 1.14 17.53
C ARG A 33 9.96 0.23 16.51
N ALA A 34 9.25 -0.73 15.93
CA ALA A 34 9.79 -1.65 14.93
C ALA A 34 10.08 -0.95 13.60
N LEU A 35 9.23 0.00 13.20
CA LEU A 35 9.43 0.82 12.00
C LEU A 35 10.59 1.81 12.17
N GLY A 36 10.71 2.43 13.35
CA GLY A 36 11.79 3.35 13.74
C GLY A 36 11.76 4.71 13.04
N GLN A 37 11.58 4.74 11.73
CA GLN A 37 11.35 5.93 10.93
C GLN A 37 10.64 5.57 9.63
N CYS A 38 9.91 6.53 9.05
CA CYS A 38 9.31 6.40 7.73
C CYS A 38 9.29 7.75 7.00
N SER A 39 8.97 7.71 5.71
CA SER A 39 8.80 8.91 4.88
C SER A 39 7.58 8.80 4.01
N VAL A 40 6.87 9.91 3.83
CA VAL A 40 5.65 10.03 3.03
C VAL A 40 5.86 11.17 2.03
N PRO A 41 5.81 10.90 0.72
CA PRO A 41 5.70 11.97 -0.27
C PRO A 41 4.42 12.77 0.02
N LEU A 42 4.52 14.09 0.16
CA LEU A 42 3.35 14.94 0.45
C LEU A 42 2.29 14.85 -0.65
N ALA A 43 2.72 14.61 -1.88
CA ALA A 43 1.85 14.38 -3.01
C ALA A 43 0.97 13.10 -2.87
N ALA A 44 1.35 12.17 -1.97
CA ALA A 44 0.58 10.96 -1.63
C ALA A 44 -0.52 11.21 -0.59
N VAL A 45 -0.50 12.39 0.05
CA VAL A 45 -1.45 12.75 1.10
C VAL A 45 -2.71 13.31 0.46
N ARG A 46 -3.84 12.67 0.77
CA ARG A 46 -5.18 13.10 0.37
C ARG A 46 -5.73 14.16 1.32
N GLU A 47 -5.53 13.96 2.63
CA GLU A 47 -6.16 14.76 3.67
C GLU A 47 -5.27 14.86 4.92
N VAL A 48 -5.32 16.01 5.58
CA VAL A 48 -4.63 16.31 6.85
C VAL A 48 -5.71 16.60 7.89
N ASP A 49 -5.93 15.67 8.81
CA ASP A 49 -6.93 15.79 9.87
C ASP A 49 -6.28 16.29 11.15
N PHE A 50 -6.59 17.52 11.56
CA PHE A 50 -6.19 18.05 12.87
C PHE A 50 -7.37 18.10 13.84
N HIS A 51 -7.13 17.61 15.05
CA HIS A 51 -8.01 17.81 16.18
C HIS A 51 -7.24 18.40 17.36
N PRO A 52 -7.67 19.55 17.91
CA PRO A 52 -7.04 20.13 19.09
C PRO A 52 -7.18 19.24 20.33
N GLY A 53 -8.22 18.39 20.31
CA GLY A 53 -8.54 17.42 21.34
C GLY A 53 -8.94 18.08 22.66
N ASN A 54 -8.60 17.46 23.79
CA ASN A 54 -9.02 17.95 25.10
C ASN A 54 -7.92 17.78 26.16
N ARG A 55 -8.21 18.21 27.40
CA ARG A 55 -7.22 18.20 28.49
C ARG A 55 -6.70 16.79 28.83
N LYS A 56 -7.46 15.74 28.54
CA LYS A 56 -7.12 14.34 28.84
C LYS A 56 -6.33 13.69 27.71
N HIS A 57 -6.68 13.98 26.46
CA HIS A 57 -6.15 13.26 25.29
C HIS A 57 -5.15 14.06 24.44
N GLY A 58 -4.99 15.37 24.70
CA GLY A 58 -4.10 16.22 23.92
C GLY A 58 -4.56 16.38 22.47
N TRP A 59 -3.70 16.95 21.62
CA TRP A 59 -3.99 17.14 20.19
C TRP A 59 -3.66 15.89 19.38
N ARG A 60 -4.26 15.80 18.19
CA ARG A 60 -4.12 14.71 17.25
C ARG A 60 -4.00 15.24 15.82
N LEU A 61 -2.99 14.78 15.09
CA LEU A 61 -2.78 15.07 13.67
C LEU A 61 -2.66 13.75 12.91
N ARG A 62 -3.53 13.52 11.93
CA ARG A 62 -3.58 12.29 11.12
C ARG A 62 -3.45 12.63 9.64
N LEU A 63 -2.70 11.82 8.90
CA LEU A 63 -2.70 11.84 7.44
C LEU A 63 -3.58 10.72 6.89
N ARG A 64 -4.36 11.05 5.86
CA ARG A 64 -4.99 10.05 4.99
C ARG A 64 -4.32 10.09 3.63
N LEU A 65 -3.90 8.94 3.15
CA LEU A 65 -3.22 8.84 1.87
C LEU A 65 -4.21 8.53 0.73
N LEU A 66 -3.73 8.68 -0.49
CA LEU A 66 -4.40 8.18 -1.68
C LEU A 66 -4.60 6.66 -1.59
N GLU A 67 -5.59 6.14 -2.32
CA GLU A 67 -5.84 4.70 -2.39
C GLU A 67 -4.60 3.94 -2.88
N GLY A 68 -4.26 2.85 -2.19
CA GLY A 68 -3.06 2.06 -2.46
C GLY A 68 -1.75 2.62 -1.85
N ALA A 69 -1.74 3.84 -1.29
CA ALA A 69 -0.55 4.41 -0.64
C ALA A 69 -0.43 4.12 0.85
N ASP A 70 -1.54 3.75 1.53
CA ASP A 70 -1.52 3.27 2.92
C ASP A 70 -1.44 1.73 2.96
N PRO A 71 -0.28 1.13 3.26
CA PRO A 71 -0.11 -0.33 3.25
C PRO A 71 -0.81 -1.02 4.43
N TYR A 72 -1.27 -0.26 5.43
CA TYR A 72 -1.96 -0.81 6.59
C TYR A 72 -3.47 -0.87 6.37
N LEU A 73 -4.03 -0.04 5.49
CA LEU A 73 -5.48 0.07 5.26
C LEU A 73 -6.13 -1.27 4.84
N PRO A 74 -5.59 -2.06 3.89
CA PRO A 74 -6.18 -3.34 3.50
C PRO A 74 -6.14 -4.41 4.61
N LEU A 75 -5.26 -4.24 5.61
CA LEU A 75 -5.07 -5.16 6.73
C LEU A 75 -5.97 -4.83 7.92
N LYS A 76 -6.72 -3.72 7.87
CA LYS A 76 -7.62 -3.31 8.94
C LYS A 76 -8.87 -4.20 8.95
N THR A 77 -8.78 -5.32 9.64
CA THR A 77 -9.95 -6.08 10.09
C THR A 77 -10.62 -5.34 11.27
N THR A 78 -11.94 -5.45 11.35
CA THR A 78 -12.87 -4.52 12.02
C THR A 78 -12.50 -4.10 13.45
N GLY A 79 -12.68 -2.80 13.76
CA GLY A 79 -13.01 -2.30 15.11
C GLY A 79 -11.89 -1.69 15.96
N HIS A 80 -10.62 -2.10 15.82
CA HIS A 80 -9.52 -1.60 16.68
C HIS A 80 -8.26 -1.15 15.93
N ALA A 81 -8.25 -1.23 14.59
CA ALA A 81 -7.08 -0.93 13.77
C ALA A 81 -6.85 0.57 13.48
N GLU A 82 -7.74 1.48 13.95
CA GLU A 82 -7.65 2.90 13.60
C GLU A 82 -6.43 3.61 14.20
N ASP A 83 -5.90 3.13 15.32
CA ASP A 83 -4.77 3.75 16.02
C ASP A 83 -3.41 3.12 15.68
N PHE A 84 -3.38 1.95 15.02
CA PHE A 84 -2.13 1.27 14.63
C PHE A 84 -1.63 1.76 13.27
N THR A 85 -1.19 3.01 13.22
CA THR A 85 -0.63 3.59 11.99
C THR A 85 0.51 4.57 12.28
N PRO A 86 1.57 4.58 11.45
CA PRO A 86 2.61 5.61 11.51
C PRO A 86 2.11 7.00 11.07
N LEU A 87 0.92 7.08 10.45
CA LEU A 87 0.33 8.31 9.89
C LEU A 87 -0.45 9.13 10.93
N LEU A 88 -0.21 8.86 12.22
CA LEU A 88 -0.87 9.50 13.34
C LEU A 88 0.18 10.05 14.30
N LEU A 89 0.13 11.35 14.56
CA LEU A 89 0.89 12.00 15.63
C LEU A 89 -0.06 12.55 16.68
N THR A 90 0.22 12.23 17.94
CA THR A 90 -0.48 12.80 19.10
C THR A 90 0.50 13.58 19.95
N GLY A 91 0.02 14.55 20.71
CA GLY A 91 0.87 15.29 21.63
C GLY A 91 0.11 16.07 22.69
N PRO A 92 0.85 16.69 23.62
CA PRO A 92 0.25 17.31 24.80
C PRO A 92 -0.46 18.62 24.44
N ARG A 93 -1.54 18.93 25.18
CA ARG A 93 -2.39 20.10 24.92
C ARG A 93 -1.66 21.45 24.97
N ASP A 94 -0.63 21.58 25.79
CA ASP A 94 0.18 22.81 25.88
C ASP A 94 0.93 23.15 24.57
N ARG A 95 0.99 22.20 23.62
CA ARG A 95 1.55 22.37 22.27
C ARG A 95 0.50 22.42 21.16
N GLU A 96 -0.78 22.51 21.50
CA GLU A 96 -1.92 22.52 20.56
C GLU A 96 -1.75 23.57 19.46
N LEU A 97 -1.50 24.84 19.81
CA LEU A 97 -1.34 25.93 18.83
C LEU A 97 -0.17 25.71 17.87
N VAL A 98 0.92 25.08 18.34
CA VAL A 98 2.06 24.72 17.47
C VAL A 98 1.66 23.59 16.52
N ALA A 99 0.89 22.62 17.01
CA ALA A 99 0.41 21.52 16.18
C ALA A 99 -0.61 21.98 15.14
N GLU A 100 -1.50 22.92 15.49
CA GLU A 100 -2.46 23.55 14.59
C GLU A 100 -1.73 24.30 13.47
N TYR A 101 -0.78 25.18 13.82
CA TYR A 101 0.08 25.87 12.85
C TYR A 101 0.80 24.88 11.91
N CYS A 102 1.40 23.82 12.46
CA CYS A 102 2.06 22.81 11.63
C CYS A 102 1.08 22.04 10.73
N ALA A 103 -0.16 21.81 11.16
CA ALA A 103 -1.17 21.13 10.36
C ALA A 103 -1.62 22.01 9.17
N GLU A 104 -1.80 23.31 9.38
CA GLU A 104 -2.09 24.28 8.30
C GLU A 104 -0.94 24.33 7.28
N ARG A 105 0.31 24.50 7.75
CA ARG A 105 1.50 24.49 6.89
C ARG A 105 1.67 23.18 6.13
N LEU A 106 1.35 22.05 6.76
CA LEU A 106 1.39 20.75 6.11
C LEU A 106 0.31 20.63 5.02
N THR A 107 -0.89 21.16 5.27
CA THR A 107 -1.99 21.19 4.30
C THR A 107 -1.63 21.99 3.06
N GLU A 108 -1.06 23.18 3.24
CA GLU A 108 -0.54 24.03 2.15
C GLU A 108 0.56 23.31 1.36
N SER A 109 1.49 22.65 2.05
CA SER A 109 2.60 21.92 1.42
C SER A 109 2.11 20.70 0.63
N VAL A 110 1.07 20.01 1.11
CA VAL A 110 0.42 18.90 0.40
C VAL A 110 -0.27 19.39 -0.88
N GLN A 111 -0.98 20.52 -0.83
CA GLN A 111 -1.59 21.12 -2.02
C GLN A 111 -0.53 21.50 -3.05
N TYR A 112 0.51 22.21 -2.62
CA TYR A 112 1.64 22.60 -3.46
C TYR A 112 2.34 21.40 -4.12
N ALA A 113 2.63 20.35 -3.35
CA ALA A 113 3.27 19.13 -3.86
C ALA A 113 2.43 18.44 -4.95
N ARG A 114 1.09 18.49 -4.83
CA ARG A 114 0.18 17.89 -5.81
C ARG A 114 0.06 18.74 -7.08
N GLU A 115 0.12 20.06 -6.97
CA GLU A 115 0.09 20.98 -8.11
C GLU A 115 1.37 20.91 -8.97
N LEU A 116 2.51 20.61 -8.36
CA LEU A 116 3.79 20.46 -9.06
C LEU A 116 4.03 19.09 -9.68
N LEU A 117 3.19 18.09 -9.42
CA LEU A 117 3.35 16.76 -10.02
C LEU A 117 3.09 16.83 -11.53
N GLU A 118 4.16 16.72 -12.32
CA GLU A 118 4.05 16.59 -13.78
C GLU A 118 3.49 15.22 -14.20
N THR A 119 3.75 14.18 -13.39
CA THR A 119 3.30 12.81 -13.62
C THR A 119 2.51 12.32 -12.40
N PRO A 120 1.44 11.53 -12.57
CA PRO A 120 0.75 10.93 -11.44
C PRO A 120 1.70 10.13 -10.55
N LEU A 121 1.65 10.39 -9.24
CA LEU A 121 2.37 9.61 -8.25
C LEU A 121 1.91 8.16 -8.30
N ASP A 122 2.85 7.21 -8.23
CA ASP A 122 2.56 5.81 -7.97
C ASP A 122 2.26 5.59 -6.47
N PRO A 123 1.01 5.25 -6.07
CA PRO A 123 0.66 5.03 -4.67
C PRO A 123 1.44 3.87 -4.03
N VAL A 124 1.73 2.81 -4.79
CA VAL A 124 2.42 1.61 -4.27
C VAL A 124 3.91 1.93 -4.02
N GLN A 125 4.52 2.79 -4.85
CA GLN A 125 5.87 3.29 -4.55
C GLN A 125 5.89 4.17 -3.31
N ALA A 126 4.87 5.02 -3.10
CA ALA A 126 4.75 5.82 -1.89
C ALA A 126 4.61 4.94 -0.63
N ALA A 127 3.87 3.83 -0.71
CA ALA A 127 3.70 2.87 0.39
C ALA A 127 5.02 2.25 0.87
N LYS A 128 6.03 2.12 -0.01
CA LYS A 128 7.37 1.60 0.34
C LYS A 128 8.03 2.41 1.47
N GLY A 129 7.75 3.71 1.56
CA GLY A 129 8.26 4.57 2.61
C GLY A 129 7.69 4.30 4.00
N LEU A 130 6.61 3.51 4.09
CA LEU A 130 5.82 3.26 5.30
C LEU A 130 5.97 1.86 5.89
N VAL A 131 6.81 1.01 5.29
CA VAL A 131 7.02 -0.38 5.71
C VAL A 131 8.46 -0.63 6.18
N ALA A 132 8.71 -1.79 6.77
CA ALA A 132 10.04 -2.14 7.24
C ALA A 132 11.03 -2.33 6.09
N ARG A 133 12.31 -2.04 6.35
CA ARG A 133 13.40 -2.50 5.49
C ARG A 133 13.72 -3.95 5.84
N PHE A 134 14.05 -4.76 4.85
CA PHE A 134 14.54 -6.12 5.08
C PHE A 134 16.08 -6.16 5.26
N PRO A 135 16.62 -7.12 6.02
CA PRO A 135 15.88 -8.18 6.72
C PRO A 135 15.03 -7.66 7.89
N PHE A 136 13.81 -8.17 8.02
CA PHE A 136 12.86 -7.80 9.07
C PHE A 136 12.45 -9.03 9.87
N HIS A 137 12.32 -8.86 11.19
CA HIS A 137 11.95 -9.91 12.13
C HIS A 137 10.78 -9.43 12.99
N ALA A 138 9.72 -10.25 13.02
CA ALA A 138 8.57 -10.06 13.90
C ALA A 138 8.53 -11.22 14.89
N ARG A 139 8.42 -10.91 16.19
CA ARG A 139 8.34 -11.90 17.26
C ARG A 139 6.94 -11.89 17.87
N THR A 140 6.30 -13.05 17.91
CA THR A 140 5.02 -13.26 18.59
C THR A 140 5.20 -14.13 19.84
N GLY A 141 4.10 -14.49 20.49
CA GLY A 141 4.13 -15.50 21.54
C GLY A 141 4.47 -16.90 21.02
N GLU A 142 4.00 -17.24 19.82
CA GLU A 142 4.13 -18.58 19.21
C GLU A 142 5.51 -18.81 18.59
N GLY A 143 6.17 -17.73 18.18
CA GLY A 143 7.53 -17.80 17.65
C GLY A 143 7.89 -16.55 16.87
N SER A 144 8.45 -16.68 15.67
CA SER A 144 8.81 -15.53 14.84
C SER A 144 8.60 -15.70 13.34
N ALA A 145 8.38 -14.57 12.68
CA ALA A 145 8.45 -14.43 11.23
C ALA A 145 9.72 -13.66 10.84
N PHE A 146 10.46 -14.16 9.85
CA PHE A 146 11.64 -13.52 9.29
C PHE A 146 11.50 -13.36 7.78
N PHE A 147 11.68 -12.14 7.27
CA PHE A 147 11.63 -11.85 5.83
C PHE A 147 12.90 -11.13 5.38
N ASN A 148 13.55 -11.66 4.35
CA ASN A 148 14.79 -11.10 3.80
C ASN A 148 14.63 -10.50 2.39
N GLY A 149 13.43 -10.48 1.82
CA GLY A 149 13.16 -10.05 0.45
C GLY A 149 13.02 -11.21 -0.56
N GLU A 150 13.51 -12.40 -0.22
CA GLU A 150 13.48 -13.59 -1.08
C GLU A 150 12.61 -14.71 -0.50
N ARG A 151 12.58 -14.84 0.83
CA ARG A 151 11.83 -15.86 1.55
C ARG A 151 11.28 -15.34 2.86
N LEU A 152 10.12 -15.83 3.23
CA LEU A 152 9.52 -15.67 4.55
C LEU A 152 9.69 -16.98 5.32
N ARG A 153 10.28 -16.93 6.51
CA ARG A 153 10.36 -18.07 7.42
C ARG A 153 9.47 -17.83 8.62
N LEU A 154 8.55 -18.76 8.87
CA LEU A 154 7.86 -18.88 10.15
C LEU A 154 8.63 -19.89 11.01
N GLN A 155 8.92 -19.53 12.25
CA GLN A 155 9.56 -20.39 13.23
C GLN A 155 8.67 -20.47 14.47
N TRP A 156 8.42 -21.67 14.97
CA TRP A 156 7.56 -21.95 16.13
C TRP A 156 8.40 -22.44 17.30
N ASP A 157 9.17 -21.52 17.88
CA ASP A 157 10.03 -21.73 19.05
C ASP A 157 9.48 -21.04 20.31
N GLY A 158 8.23 -20.57 20.25
CA GLY A 158 7.57 -19.82 21.29
C GLY A 158 6.82 -20.71 22.30
N TRP A 159 6.47 -20.11 23.43
CA TRP A 159 5.86 -20.81 24.56
C TRP A 159 4.40 -21.21 24.34
N ILE A 160 3.74 -20.64 23.33
CA ILE A 160 2.38 -21.02 22.89
C ILE A 160 2.39 -21.83 21.58
N ALA A 161 3.56 -22.25 21.09
CA ALA A 161 3.60 -23.12 19.92
C ALA A 161 2.81 -24.41 20.20
N SER A 162 1.91 -24.77 19.29
CA SER A 162 1.22 -26.06 19.35
C SER A 162 2.24 -27.19 19.21
N ILE A 163 1.91 -28.38 19.71
CA ILE A 163 2.79 -29.55 19.59
C ILE A 163 3.15 -29.82 18.11
N PRO A 164 2.19 -29.88 17.16
CA PRO A 164 2.52 -30.14 15.75
C PRO A 164 3.47 -29.10 15.15
N LYS A 165 3.25 -27.81 15.43
CA LYS A 165 4.11 -26.73 14.93
C LYS A 165 5.48 -26.71 15.59
N GLY A 166 5.54 -27.02 16.89
CA GLY A 166 6.79 -27.15 17.63
C GLY A 166 7.65 -28.30 17.11
N GLU A 167 7.04 -29.43 16.70
CA GLU A 167 7.73 -30.55 16.06
C GLU A 167 8.26 -30.22 14.66
N GLU A 168 7.53 -29.42 13.87
CA GLU A 168 7.98 -28.92 12.56
C GLU A 168 9.11 -27.86 12.71
N GLU A 169 9.20 -27.19 13.86
CA GLU A 169 10.12 -26.09 14.22
C GLU A 169 10.00 -24.82 13.36
N ALA A 170 9.95 -24.95 12.04
CA ALA A 170 9.87 -23.84 11.11
C ALA A 170 9.37 -24.27 9.73
N ARG A 171 8.80 -23.31 8.99
CA ARG A 171 8.46 -23.44 7.58
C ARG A 171 8.92 -22.22 6.79
N GLU A 172 9.43 -22.46 5.59
CA GLU A 172 9.88 -21.42 4.67
C GLU A 172 8.93 -21.32 3.47
N PHE A 173 8.70 -20.08 3.03
CA PHE A 173 7.88 -19.72 1.89
C PHE A 173 8.71 -18.84 0.95
N PRO A 174 9.02 -19.31 -0.28
CA PRO A 174 9.62 -18.46 -1.31
C PRO A 174 8.72 -17.26 -1.60
N PHE A 175 9.29 -16.08 -1.79
CA PHE A 175 8.52 -14.84 -1.95
C PHE A 175 7.59 -14.89 -3.18
N GLU A 176 8.04 -15.50 -4.27
CA GLU A 176 7.27 -15.71 -5.49
C GLU A 176 6.03 -16.59 -5.29
N GLU A 177 6.04 -17.48 -4.29
CA GLU A 177 4.93 -18.36 -3.94
C GLU A 177 3.93 -17.71 -2.99
N ILE A 178 4.22 -16.52 -2.45
CA ILE A 178 3.32 -15.80 -1.54
C ILE A 178 2.36 -14.94 -2.36
N GLU A 179 1.05 -15.19 -2.23
CA GLU A 179 0.00 -14.35 -2.81
C GLU A 179 -0.24 -13.11 -1.96
N SER A 180 -0.37 -13.30 -0.64
CA SER A 180 -0.50 -12.22 0.33
C SER A 180 -0.17 -12.71 1.74
N LEU A 181 0.07 -11.77 2.64
CA LEU A 181 -0.05 -11.99 4.07
C LEU A 181 -1.35 -11.38 4.58
N GLN A 182 -2.13 -12.18 5.28
CA GLN A 182 -3.30 -11.74 6.02
C GLN A 182 -2.91 -11.52 7.48
N TRP A 183 -3.56 -10.55 8.12
CA TRP A 183 -3.33 -10.24 9.52
C TRP A 183 -4.65 -10.03 10.25
N PHE A 184 -4.74 -10.65 11.43
CA PHE A 184 -5.89 -10.56 12.31
C PHE A 184 -5.42 -10.12 13.71
N PRO A 185 -5.97 -9.03 14.27
CA PRO A 185 -5.60 -8.56 15.59
C PRO A 185 -6.04 -9.53 16.68
N SER A 186 -5.30 -9.57 17.78
CA SER A 186 -5.81 -10.18 19.02
C SER A 186 -6.78 -9.21 19.67
N VAL A 187 -8.03 -9.63 19.89
CA VAL A 187 -9.09 -8.80 20.50
C VAL A 187 -9.67 -9.53 21.71
N GLY A 188 -9.58 -8.91 22.88
CA GLY A 188 -10.08 -9.51 24.12
C GLY A 188 -9.37 -10.82 24.47
N LEU A 189 -10.10 -11.92 24.36
CA LEU A 189 -9.59 -13.29 24.60
C LEU A 189 -9.30 -14.04 23.29
N GLU A 190 -9.61 -13.46 22.13
CA GLU A 190 -9.35 -14.08 20.84
C GLU A 190 -7.88 -13.93 20.43
N GLU A 191 -7.32 -15.02 19.92
CA GLU A 191 -5.96 -15.04 19.37
C GLU A 191 -5.92 -14.30 18.04
N GLY A 192 -4.95 -13.40 17.90
CA GLY A 192 -4.61 -12.81 16.62
C GLY A 192 -3.64 -13.72 15.87
N TYR A 193 -3.44 -13.48 14.58
CA TYR A 193 -2.47 -14.25 13.80
C TYR A 193 -2.02 -13.51 12.54
N LEU A 194 -0.81 -13.83 12.11
CA LEU A 194 -0.33 -13.60 10.75
C LEU A 194 -0.54 -14.88 9.96
N ARG A 195 -1.03 -14.80 8.72
CA ARG A 195 -1.19 -15.96 7.85
C ARG A 195 -0.59 -15.72 6.48
N VAL A 196 0.25 -16.66 6.04
CA VAL A 196 0.73 -16.73 4.66
C VAL A 196 -0.37 -17.34 3.81
N VAL A 197 -0.70 -16.67 2.71
CA VAL A 197 -1.58 -17.20 1.66
C VAL A 197 -0.69 -17.59 0.49
N PRO A 198 -0.42 -18.90 0.27
CA PRO A 198 0.36 -19.34 -0.88
C PRO A 198 -0.45 -19.22 -2.18
N ARG A 199 0.21 -18.89 -3.28
CA ARG A 199 -0.42 -18.79 -4.61
C ARG A 199 -1.02 -20.12 -5.04
N GLY A 200 -2.22 -20.07 -5.60
CA GLY A 200 -2.90 -21.24 -6.15
C GLY A 200 -3.38 -22.24 -5.09
N VAL A 201 -3.30 -21.88 -3.80
CA VAL A 201 -3.80 -22.70 -2.69
C VAL A 201 -5.05 -22.07 -2.13
N THR A 202 -6.18 -22.79 -2.21
CA THR A 202 -7.41 -22.38 -1.52
C THR A 202 -7.24 -22.58 -0.01
N VAL A 203 -7.15 -21.47 0.73
CA VAL A 203 -7.06 -21.49 2.19
C VAL A 203 -8.47 -21.41 2.80
N PRO A 204 -8.78 -22.19 3.85
CA PRO A 204 -10.08 -22.10 4.54
C PRO A 204 -10.26 -20.73 5.19
N GLU A 205 -11.50 -20.23 5.24
CA GLU A 205 -11.82 -18.88 5.75
C GLU A 205 -11.41 -18.69 7.21
N LYS A 206 -11.56 -19.71 8.06
CA LYS A 206 -11.10 -19.73 9.43
C LYS A 206 -9.97 -20.75 9.60
N PRO A 207 -8.76 -20.35 10.04
CA PRO A 207 -7.70 -21.29 10.29
C PRO A 207 -7.93 -22.06 11.60
N GLU A 208 -7.60 -23.35 11.59
CA GLU A 208 -7.35 -24.13 12.81
C GLU A 208 -5.89 -23.87 13.24
N LEU A 209 -5.68 -22.80 14.02
CA LEU A 209 -4.34 -22.26 14.28
C LEU A 209 -3.32 -23.32 14.78
N GLU A 210 -3.77 -24.31 15.53
CA GLU A 210 -2.89 -25.38 16.04
C GLU A 210 -2.28 -26.25 14.94
N ASN A 211 -2.98 -26.44 13.81
CA ASN A 211 -2.58 -27.31 12.70
C ASN A 211 -2.31 -26.54 11.39
N ASP A 212 -2.48 -25.21 11.38
CA ASP A 212 -2.22 -24.38 10.22
C ASP A 212 -0.76 -23.87 10.23
N PHE A 213 0.11 -24.60 9.55
CA PHE A 213 1.53 -24.28 9.38
C PHE A 213 1.81 -23.07 8.47
N CYS A 214 0.77 -22.41 7.95
CA CYS A 214 0.90 -21.10 7.29
C CYS A 214 0.62 -19.95 8.26
N THR A 215 0.36 -20.22 9.54
CA THR A 215 0.02 -19.20 10.54
C THR A 215 1.09 -19.02 11.61
N LEU A 216 1.19 -17.78 12.09
CA LEU A 216 1.92 -17.41 13.28
C LEU A 216 0.99 -16.66 14.25
N ALA A 217 0.58 -17.33 15.32
CA ALA A 217 -0.35 -16.83 16.33
C ALA A 217 0.28 -15.76 17.22
N SER A 218 -0.57 -14.84 17.66
CA SER A 218 -0.27 -13.72 18.55
C SER A 218 -1.27 -13.75 19.71
N HIS A 219 -0.76 -13.79 20.94
CA HIS A 219 -1.58 -13.77 22.14
C HIS A 219 -1.45 -12.41 22.85
N GLY A 220 -2.54 -11.64 22.90
CA GLY A 220 -2.56 -10.28 23.43
C GLY A 220 -1.77 -9.29 22.55
N LEU A 221 -1.35 -8.17 23.15
CA LEU A 221 -0.68 -7.08 22.41
C LEU A 221 0.77 -7.39 22.01
N LYS A 222 1.42 -8.38 22.64
CA LYS A 222 2.83 -8.66 22.41
C LYS A 222 3.01 -9.39 21.07
N GLY A 223 3.68 -8.74 20.11
CA GLY A 223 3.96 -9.31 18.79
C GLY A 223 2.90 -9.06 17.71
N SER A 224 1.70 -8.62 18.10
CA SER A 224 0.61 -8.33 17.16
C SER A 224 0.93 -7.13 16.25
N GLU A 225 1.60 -6.10 16.79
CA GLU A 225 1.98 -4.92 16.02
C GLU A 225 3.19 -5.16 15.10
N GLU A 226 4.17 -5.98 15.54
CA GLU A 226 5.29 -6.37 14.68
C GLU A 226 4.83 -7.30 13.54
N SER A 227 3.84 -8.18 13.79
CA SER A 227 3.25 -9.03 12.74
C SER A 227 2.39 -8.24 11.76
N LEU A 228 1.71 -7.17 12.20
CA LEU A 228 1.07 -6.20 11.30
C LEU A 228 2.09 -5.56 10.35
N LEU A 229 3.23 -5.12 10.88
CA LEU A 229 4.31 -4.56 10.06
C LEU A 229 4.86 -5.58 9.05
N MET A 230 4.98 -6.84 9.45
CA MET A 230 5.39 -7.93 8.54
C MET A 230 4.41 -8.05 7.37
N ALA A 231 3.10 -8.12 7.66
CA ALA A 231 2.07 -8.21 6.62
C ALA A 231 2.10 -7.00 5.67
N ALA A 232 2.16 -5.79 6.22
CA ALA A 232 2.22 -4.55 5.43
C ALA A 232 3.47 -4.54 4.53
N THR A 233 4.61 -4.97 5.06
CA THR A 233 5.90 -5.03 4.34
C THR A 233 5.83 -6.00 3.17
N VAL A 234 5.48 -7.26 3.42
CA VAL A 234 5.44 -8.29 2.37
C VAL A 234 4.41 -7.96 1.29
N ASN A 235 3.19 -7.51 1.66
CA ASN A 235 2.17 -7.14 0.69
C ASN A 235 2.57 -5.94 -0.17
N THR A 236 3.25 -4.94 0.41
CA THR A 236 3.78 -3.81 -0.37
C THR A 236 4.79 -4.30 -1.41
N HIS A 237 5.67 -5.23 -1.04
CA HIS A 237 6.63 -5.80 -1.97
C HIS A 237 5.98 -6.69 -3.04
N ILE A 238 4.93 -7.44 -2.72
CA ILE A 238 4.14 -8.20 -3.70
C ILE A 238 3.52 -7.25 -4.73
N ALA A 239 2.92 -6.15 -4.28
CA ALA A 239 2.32 -5.15 -5.16
C ALA A 239 3.36 -4.47 -6.07
N LEU A 240 4.57 -4.20 -5.55
CA LEU A 240 5.69 -3.66 -6.34
C LEU A 240 6.17 -4.67 -7.40
N ALA A 241 6.30 -5.94 -7.05
CA ALA A 241 6.76 -7.00 -7.96
C ALA A 241 5.76 -7.27 -9.10
N GLY A 242 4.46 -7.30 -8.78
CA GLY A 242 3.41 -7.48 -9.78
C GLY A 242 3.41 -6.38 -10.86
N ARG A 243 3.81 -5.16 -10.51
CA ARG A 243 3.96 -4.05 -11.47
C ARG A 243 5.17 -4.20 -12.37
N GLY A 244 6.31 -4.65 -11.83
CA GLY A 244 7.51 -4.93 -12.62
C GLY A 244 7.22 -5.93 -13.74
N ALA A 245 6.48 -7.00 -13.42
CA ALA A 245 6.04 -7.98 -14.40
C ALA A 245 5.08 -7.40 -15.46
N SER A 246 4.12 -6.54 -15.07
CA SER A 246 3.19 -5.88 -16.01
C SER A 246 3.85 -4.82 -16.90
N GLN A 247 4.90 -4.14 -16.42
CA GLN A 247 5.66 -3.18 -17.22
C GLN A 247 6.63 -3.88 -18.19
N GLU A 248 7.22 -5.01 -17.80
CA GLU A 248 8.05 -5.83 -18.70
C GLU A 248 7.22 -6.50 -19.81
N THR A 249 5.97 -6.88 -19.55
CA THR A 249 5.07 -7.39 -20.60
C THR A 249 4.59 -6.32 -21.57
N ALA A 250 4.62 -5.04 -21.21
CA ALA A 250 4.31 -3.93 -22.10
C ALA A 250 5.47 -3.55 -23.04
N GLY A 251 6.66 -4.13 -22.87
CA GLY A 251 7.84 -3.92 -23.71
C GLY A 251 8.03 -4.95 -24.83
N ALA A 252 7.17 -5.96 -24.93
CA ALA A 252 7.16 -6.92 -26.04
C ALA A 252 6.07 -6.51 -27.06
N PRO A 253 6.36 -6.47 -28.38
CA PRO A 253 5.31 -6.26 -29.37
C PRO A 253 4.43 -7.52 -29.40
N ALA A 254 3.36 -7.50 -28.62
CA ALA A 254 2.33 -8.52 -28.66
C ALA A 254 1.53 -8.34 -29.95
N GLU A 255 1.63 -9.34 -30.82
CA GLU A 255 0.74 -9.53 -31.98
C GLU A 255 -0.72 -9.45 -31.51
N LEU A 256 -1.42 -8.45 -32.04
CA LEU A 256 -2.83 -8.15 -31.78
C LEU A 256 -3.70 -9.34 -32.20
N THR A 257 -4.28 -10.03 -31.23
CA THR A 257 -5.50 -10.82 -31.44
C THR A 257 -6.70 -9.95 -31.07
N ALA A 258 -7.55 -9.68 -32.07
CA ALA A 258 -8.60 -8.68 -32.06
C ALA A 258 -9.77 -8.96 -31.08
N PRO A 259 -10.44 -7.90 -30.55
CA PRO A 259 -11.80 -7.96 -30.04
C PRO A 259 -12.85 -7.45 -31.06
N ARG A 260 -14.08 -7.94 -30.91
CA ARG A 260 -15.30 -7.63 -31.68
C ARG A 260 -16.09 -6.45 -31.04
N PRO A 261 -17.18 -5.96 -31.65
CA PRO A 261 -17.30 -4.91 -32.67
C PRO A 261 -17.76 -3.58 -32.03
N ALA A 262 -16.84 -2.67 -31.74
CA ALA A 262 -17.13 -1.24 -31.58
C ALA A 262 -16.18 -0.38 -32.46
N ASP A 263 -15.32 -1.06 -33.22
CA ASP A 263 -14.16 -0.48 -33.92
C ASP A 263 -14.45 -0.18 -35.40
N ASP A 264 -15.48 -0.80 -35.99
CA ASP A 264 -15.79 -0.61 -37.41
C ASP A 264 -16.20 0.83 -37.72
N SER A 265 -17.00 1.47 -36.85
CA SER A 265 -17.40 2.88 -37.06
C SER A 265 -16.22 3.84 -36.93
N ALA A 266 -15.36 3.64 -35.94
CA ALA A 266 -14.16 4.46 -35.73
C ALA A 266 -13.13 4.28 -36.87
N ALA A 267 -12.96 3.04 -37.35
CA ALA A 267 -12.11 2.70 -38.49
C ALA A 267 -12.65 3.28 -39.80
N ILE A 268 -13.97 3.31 -39.99
CA ILE A 268 -14.61 3.97 -41.14
C ILE A 268 -14.36 5.49 -41.09
N PHE A 269 -14.53 6.14 -39.93
CA PHE A 269 -14.23 7.58 -39.80
C PHE A 269 -12.73 7.89 -39.94
N ALA A 270 -11.84 6.97 -39.58
CA ALA A 270 -10.41 7.11 -39.83
C ALA A 270 -10.08 7.02 -41.33
N LYS A 271 -10.66 6.05 -42.06
CA LYS A 271 -10.52 5.94 -43.52
C LYS A 271 -11.11 7.12 -44.29
N ILE A 272 -12.21 7.71 -43.81
CA ILE A 272 -12.77 8.93 -44.41
C ILE A 272 -11.81 10.12 -44.21
N ARG A 273 -11.11 10.20 -43.07
CA ARG A 273 -10.09 11.23 -42.82
C ARG A 273 -8.86 11.04 -43.73
N GLU A 274 -8.42 9.80 -43.93
CA GLU A 274 -7.31 9.48 -44.84
C GLU A 274 -7.65 9.80 -46.30
N LEU A 275 -8.87 9.47 -46.75
CA LEU A 275 -9.36 9.89 -48.07
C LEU A 275 -9.39 11.41 -48.23
N GLY A 276 -9.71 12.15 -47.16
CA GLY A 276 -9.65 13.61 -47.15
C GLY A 276 -8.24 14.16 -47.32
N SER A 277 -7.24 13.49 -46.72
CA SER A 277 -5.82 13.84 -46.91
C SER A 277 -5.39 13.63 -48.36
N LEU A 278 -5.68 12.45 -48.92
CA LEU A 278 -5.31 12.10 -50.30
C LEU A 278 -5.99 13.01 -51.35
N HIS A 279 -7.22 13.46 -51.08
CA HIS A 279 -7.91 14.45 -51.90
C HIS A 279 -7.24 15.83 -51.79
N SER A 280 -6.88 16.26 -50.58
CA SER A 280 -6.17 17.54 -50.37
C SER A 280 -4.76 17.57 -50.96
N GLU A 281 -4.12 16.41 -51.09
CA GLU A 281 -2.84 16.21 -51.75
C GLU A 281 -2.96 16.12 -53.29
N GLY A 282 -4.19 16.20 -53.83
CA GLY A 282 -4.47 16.19 -55.27
C GLY A 282 -4.32 14.81 -55.94
N LEU A 283 -4.23 13.74 -55.14
CA LEU A 283 -4.07 12.36 -55.61
C LEU A 283 -5.42 11.70 -55.97
N LEU A 284 -6.53 12.31 -55.57
CA LEU A 284 -7.89 11.88 -55.91
C LEU A 284 -8.67 13.03 -56.52
N THR A 285 -9.48 12.74 -57.54
CA THR A 285 -10.42 13.71 -58.09
C THR A 285 -11.63 13.89 -57.16
N ASP A 286 -12.31 15.05 -57.25
CA ASP A 286 -13.51 15.36 -56.45
C ASP A 286 -14.61 14.28 -56.57
N SER A 287 -14.76 13.71 -57.77
CA SER A 287 -15.73 12.64 -58.03
C SER A 287 -15.35 11.33 -57.35
N GLU A 288 -14.07 10.95 -57.38
CA GLU A 288 -13.59 9.70 -56.78
C GLU A 288 -13.67 9.76 -55.24
N PHE A 289 -13.33 10.92 -54.67
CA PHE A 289 -13.45 11.17 -53.24
C PHE A 289 -14.91 11.09 -52.78
N SER A 290 -15.83 11.74 -53.49
CA SER A 290 -17.25 11.78 -53.13
C SER A 290 -17.90 10.40 -53.19
N THR A 291 -17.61 9.60 -54.23
CA THR A 291 -18.14 8.23 -54.35
C THR A 291 -17.61 7.32 -53.25
N LYS A 292 -16.30 7.36 -52.95
CA LYS A 292 -15.70 6.49 -51.92
C LYS A 292 -16.10 6.88 -50.50
N LYS A 293 -16.27 8.17 -50.23
CA LYS A 293 -16.81 8.66 -48.96
C LYS A 293 -18.25 8.19 -48.74
N ALA A 294 -19.11 8.27 -49.76
CA ALA A 294 -20.49 7.78 -49.66
C ALA A 294 -20.54 6.26 -49.43
N GLU A 295 -19.76 5.48 -50.17
CA GLU A 295 -19.66 4.01 -50.01
C GLU A 295 -19.21 3.60 -48.59
N LEU A 296 -18.33 4.38 -47.96
CA LEU A 296 -17.86 4.15 -46.60
C LEU A 296 -18.88 4.58 -45.54
N LEU A 297 -19.61 5.67 -45.78
CA LEU A 297 -20.66 6.12 -44.87
C LEU A 297 -21.88 5.17 -44.87
N ASP A 298 -22.18 4.52 -46.00
CA ASP A 298 -23.25 3.51 -46.10
C ASP A 298 -22.93 2.20 -45.35
N ARG A 299 -21.69 2.02 -44.87
CA ARG A 299 -21.24 0.85 -44.09
C ARG A 299 -21.27 1.08 -42.58
N LEU A 300 -21.68 2.27 -42.14
CA LEU A 300 -21.99 2.61 -40.74
C LEU A 300 -23.43 2.22 -40.40
#